data_AF-Q9D2G8-F1
#
_entry.id   AF-Q9D2G8-F1
#
_cell.length_a   1.000
_cell.length_b   1.000
_cell.length_c   1.000
_cell.angle_alpha   90.00
_cell.angle_beta   90.00
_cell.angle_gamma   90.00
#
_symmetry.space_group_name_H-M   'P 1'
#
loop_
_entity.id
_entity.type
_entity.pdbx_description
1 polymer ?
#
loop_
_entity_poly.entity_id
_entity_poly.type
_entity_poly.pdbx_seq_one_letter_code
_entity_poly.pdbx_strand_id
1 'polypeptide(L)'
;METNLLPGGPSYGLLDESGVQMETTVCRPVLSPTHINGTASETFTVLQQKMRIVEEQTSSLRDDLIMLGYGDRRGQLETPNYLEDPASQKAISPIPNEVICPESPGNLGRNYEFLVNRMCYLENLIQSLKMNIFHLQTGKESNPQKTAFLNDQLNIKQGEHSKGLKLLQLEVMNLRQQLKVVKEEEDRAQDEMQRLTATLEIATETKKNAAVIEEELKTTKRKMNLKIQELRRQLAQEKLVRESLETSASSMLLKVQEMGSVVEAERQQVHALQEKCTALHSSMKTTQDLLAQEQRKNEDLGMTISQLKSDLSMQTLLRARMV
;
A
#
# COMPACT_ATOMS: atom_id res chain seq x y z
N MET A 1 -20.93 8.39 21.24
CA MET A 1 -20.20 7.59 22.24
C MET A 1 -18.82 8.18 22.35
N GLU A 2 -18.68 9.12 23.28
CA GLU A 2 -17.44 9.81 23.65
C GLU A 2 -16.87 9.13 24.91
N THR A 3 -15.56 8.91 24.92
CA THR A 3 -14.71 8.68 26.10
C THR A 3 -13.32 9.18 25.68
N ASN A 4 -12.79 10.38 26.01
CA ASN A 4 -12.41 10.95 27.32
C ASN A 4 -11.61 9.94 28.18
N LEU A 5 -10.44 10.18 28.79
CA LEU A 5 -9.59 11.36 29.06
C LEU A 5 -8.25 10.83 29.67
N LEU A 6 -7.11 11.34 29.20
CA LEU A 6 -5.93 11.92 29.92
C LEU A 6 -5.30 11.25 31.20
N PRO A 7 -4.06 11.67 31.60
CA PRO A 7 -2.97 10.84 32.12
C PRO A 7 -2.61 11.12 33.60
N GLY A 8 -1.69 10.34 34.17
CA GLY A 8 -1.12 10.60 35.49
C GLY A 8 0.31 10.06 35.65
N GLY A 9 1.25 10.96 36.01
CA GLY A 9 2.49 10.60 36.74
C GLY A 9 2.17 10.26 38.21
N PRO A 10 3.16 9.98 39.10
CA PRO A 10 4.22 10.96 39.44
C PRO A 10 5.61 10.39 39.83
N SER A 11 6.52 11.36 40.01
CA SER A 11 7.87 11.41 40.59
C SER A 11 8.21 10.53 41.80
N TYR A 12 9.47 10.08 41.88
CA TYR A 12 10.23 9.85 43.12
C TYR A 12 11.59 10.54 43.01
N GLY A 13 11.99 11.26 44.07
CA GLY A 13 13.28 11.92 44.23
C GLY A 13 14.08 11.43 45.45
N LEU A 14 15.14 12.20 45.76
CA LEU A 14 16.12 12.18 46.87
C LEU A 14 17.42 11.38 46.64
N LEU A 15 18.60 12.02 46.54
CA LEU A 15 19.50 12.63 47.59
C LEU A 15 20.23 11.52 48.39
N ASP A 16 21.50 11.56 48.81
CA ASP A 16 22.66 12.48 48.78
C ASP A 16 23.86 11.70 49.43
N GLU A 17 25.05 12.32 49.44
CA GLU A 17 26.27 12.05 50.25
C GLU A 17 27.21 10.92 49.77
N SER A 18 28.54 11.06 49.73
CA SER A 18 29.51 11.85 50.50
C SER A 18 30.80 11.94 49.65
N GLY A 19 31.60 13.00 49.57
CA GLY A 19 32.09 13.86 50.64
C GLY A 19 33.52 13.45 51.04
N VAL A 20 34.54 13.65 50.18
CA VAL A 20 35.94 13.74 50.64
C VAL A 20 36.69 14.81 49.85
N GLN A 21 36.71 16.01 50.43
CA GLN A 21 37.79 16.98 50.30
C GLN A 21 38.97 16.46 51.13
N MET A 22 40.21 16.54 50.63
CA MET A 22 41.41 16.85 51.42
C MET A 22 42.66 16.93 50.53
N GLU A 23 43.34 18.07 50.71
CA GLU A 23 44.78 18.28 50.71
C GLU A 23 45.62 18.10 49.45
N THR A 24 45.87 19.28 48.87
CA THR A 24 47.06 19.67 48.13
C THR A 24 48.35 19.36 48.91
N THR A 25 48.97 18.21 48.66
CA THR A 25 50.42 18.06 48.85
C THR A 25 51.14 18.32 47.54
N VAL A 26 51.76 19.49 47.46
CA VAL A 26 52.64 19.90 46.38
C VAL A 26 53.89 19.01 46.41
N CYS A 27 53.88 17.93 45.62
CA CYS A 27 55.13 17.29 45.23
C CYS A 27 55.86 18.24 44.28
N ARG A 28 56.92 18.87 44.80
CA ARG A 28 57.88 19.68 44.07
C ARG A 28 58.22 18.99 42.74
N PRO A 29 57.98 19.62 41.58
CA PRO A 29 58.45 19.07 40.31
C PRO A 29 59.97 18.96 40.41
N VAL A 30 60.49 17.74 40.32
CA VAL A 30 61.90 17.55 39.97
C VAL A 30 62.04 18.18 38.60
N LEU A 31 62.72 19.33 38.55
CA LEU A 31 63.09 19.98 37.30
C LEU A 31 64.09 19.06 36.61
N SER A 32 63.58 18.10 35.87
CA SER A 32 64.31 17.43 34.81
C SER A 32 64.89 18.52 33.91
N PRO A 33 66.18 18.46 33.52
CA PRO A 33 66.77 19.47 32.67
C PRO A 33 65.88 19.72 31.46
N THR A 34 65.42 20.95 31.30
CA THR A 34 64.65 21.43 30.15
C THR A 34 65.47 21.11 28.90
N HIS A 35 65.21 19.96 28.28
CA HIS A 35 65.55 19.77 26.88
C HIS A 35 64.64 20.71 26.13
N ILE A 36 65.18 21.89 25.82
CA ILE A 36 64.58 22.86 24.91
C ILE A 36 64.53 22.14 23.55
N ASN A 37 63.47 21.36 23.34
CA ASN A 37 63.06 20.89 22.03
C ASN A 37 62.52 22.11 21.29
N GLY A 38 63.41 22.96 20.78
CA GLY A 38 63.05 23.80 19.65
C GLY A 38 62.48 22.88 18.59
N THR A 39 61.31 23.20 18.05
CA THR A 39 60.72 22.45 16.94
C THR A 39 61.82 22.31 15.87
N ALA A 40 62.00 21.14 15.23
CA ALA A 40 63.13 20.93 14.30
C ALA A 40 63.29 22.06 13.25
N SER A 41 62.18 22.71 12.91
CA SER A 41 62.12 23.91 12.07
C SER A 41 62.76 25.18 12.68
N GLU A 42 62.60 25.42 13.98
CA GLU A 42 63.17 26.59 14.69
C GLU A 42 64.67 26.43 14.94
N THR A 43 65.13 25.22 15.25
CA THR A 43 66.57 24.93 15.37
C THR A 43 67.28 25.09 14.03
N PHE A 44 66.62 24.73 12.93
CA PHE A 44 67.15 24.88 11.58
C PHE A 44 67.32 26.35 11.17
N THR A 45 66.35 27.22 11.46
CA THR A 45 66.45 28.65 11.14
C THR A 45 67.56 29.36 11.93
N VAL A 46 67.72 29.04 13.22
CA VAL A 46 68.82 29.58 14.06
C VAL A 46 70.19 29.10 13.55
N LEU A 47 70.29 27.84 13.13
CA LEU A 47 71.53 27.29 12.57
C LEU A 47 71.89 27.97 11.25
N GLN A 48 70.92 28.15 10.37
CA GLN A 48 71.08 28.84 9.09
C GLN A 48 71.55 30.30 9.28
N GLN A 49 71.00 31.00 10.27
CA GLN A 49 71.42 32.37 10.60
C GLN A 49 72.87 32.40 11.10
N LYS A 50 73.29 31.46 11.96
CA LYS A 50 74.67 31.37 12.42
C LYS A 50 75.65 31.06 11.29
N MET A 51 75.28 30.22 10.33
CA MET A 51 76.09 29.96 9.13
C MET A 51 76.32 31.23 8.32
N ARG A 52 75.26 32.01 8.07
CA ARG A 52 75.36 33.30 7.38
C ARG A 52 76.30 34.28 8.11
N ILE A 53 76.19 34.38 9.43
CA ILE A 53 77.06 35.23 10.24
C ILE A 53 78.52 34.78 10.09
N VAL A 54 78.81 33.47 10.15
CA VAL A 54 80.17 32.97 9.94
C VAL A 54 80.70 33.30 8.54
N GLU A 55 79.90 33.13 7.49
CA GLU A 55 80.27 33.48 6.12
C GLU A 55 80.60 34.98 5.97
N GLU A 56 79.77 35.83 6.55
CA GLU A 56 79.95 37.29 6.53
C GLU A 56 81.16 37.72 7.35
N GLN A 57 81.32 37.20 8.57
CA GLN A 57 82.46 37.50 9.43
C GLN A 57 83.77 36.98 8.85
N THR A 58 83.76 35.83 8.18
CA THR A 58 84.94 35.26 7.49
C THR A 58 85.30 36.10 6.26
N SER A 59 84.30 36.56 5.50
CA SER A 59 84.51 37.44 4.35
C SER A 59 85.07 38.79 4.80
N SER A 60 84.51 39.38 5.87
CA SER A 60 85.03 40.61 6.47
C SER A 60 86.45 40.43 7.03
N LEU A 61 86.74 39.32 7.72
CA LEU A 61 88.10 39.02 8.21
C LEU A 61 89.10 38.94 7.05
N ARG A 62 88.71 38.32 5.93
CA ARG A 62 89.53 38.28 4.71
C ARG A 62 89.77 39.68 4.17
N ASP A 63 88.75 40.53 4.13
CA ASP A 63 88.87 41.90 3.63
C ASP A 63 89.75 42.77 4.57
N ASP A 64 89.66 42.55 5.89
CA ASP A 64 90.54 43.18 6.90
C ASP A 64 92.02 42.75 6.72
N LEU A 65 92.26 41.45 6.46
CA LEU A 65 93.59 40.93 6.13
C LEU A 65 94.15 41.53 4.83
N ILE A 66 93.29 41.72 3.82
CA ILE A 66 93.67 42.35 2.56
C ILE A 66 94.06 43.82 2.80
N MET A 67 93.28 44.55 3.57
CA MET A 67 93.53 45.96 3.93
C MET A 67 94.86 46.14 4.67
N LEU A 68 95.20 45.21 5.57
CA LEU A 68 96.47 45.20 6.31
C LEU A 68 97.69 44.80 5.45
N GLY A 69 97.52 44.65 4.13
CA GLY A 69 98.60 44.31 3.20
C GLY A 69 98.97 42.82 3.16
N TYR A 70 98.15 41.95 3.77
CA TYR A 70 98.28 40.49 3.69
C TYR A 70 97.45 39.89 2.53
N GLY A 71 96.83 40.74 1.72
CA GLY A 71 96.02 40.37 0.55
C GLY A 71 96.85 40.14 -0.72
N ASP A 72 96.68 38.97 -1.31
CA ASP A 72 97.17 38.52 -2.62
C ASP A 72 98.64 38.82 -2.98
N ARG A 73 99.57 38.20 -2.24
CA ARG A 73 100.92 37.88 -2.75
C ARG A 73 100.97 36.46 -3.35
N ARG A 74 100.02 36.07 -4.21
CA ARG A 74 100.11 34.80 -4.98
C ARG A 74 100.86 34.93 -6.32
N GLY A 75 101.65 35.99 -6.50
CA GLY A 75 102.47 36.20 -7.71
C GLY A 75 103.99 36.13 -7.53
N GLN A 76 104.54 36.06 -6.30
CA GLN A 76 105.98 36.23 -6.06
C GLN A 76 106.55 35.34 -4.94
N LEU A 77 106.13 34.08 -4.90
CA LEU A 77 106.87 33.04 -4.18
C LEU A 77 107.24 31.96 -5.20
N GLU A 78 108.41 32.14 -5.79
CA GLU A 78 109.14 31.08 -6.46
C GLU A 78 109.23 29.88 -5.50
N THR A 79 108.81 28.71 -5.98
CA THR A 79 109.02 27.43 -5.33
C THR A 79 110.53 27.23 -5.10
N PRO A 80 111.04 27.24 -3.85
CA PRO A 80 112.40 26.82 -3.59
C PRO A 80 112.39 25.29 -3.68
N ASN A 81 112.95 24.76 -4.77
CA ASN A 81 113.40 23.39 -4.80
C ASN A 81 114.45 23.24 -3.70
N TYR A 82 114.14 22.65 -2.55
CA TYR A 82 115.12 21.85 -1.82
C TYR A 82 114.41 20.81 -0.96
N LEU A 83 114.56 19.58 -1.44
CA LEU A 83 114.59 18.34 -0.68
C LEU A 83 115.56 18.52 0.49
N GLU A 84 115.13 18.31 1.73
CA GLU A 84 116.06 18.13 2.86
C GLU A 84 115.72 16.84 3.61
N ASP A 85 116.57 15.84 3.33
CA ASP A 85 117.06 14.88 4.31
C ASP A 85 117.79 15.68 5.42
N PRO A 86 117.70 15.31 6.71
CA PRO A 86 117.82 16.22 7.84
C PRO A 86 119.26 16.32 8.33
N ALA A 87 120.02 17.31 7.83
CA ALA A 87 121.34 17.64 8.37
C ALA A 87 121.70 19.14 8.25
N SER A 88 120.73 20.04 8.45
CA SER A 88 121.01 21.48 8.59
C SER A 88 119.94 22.17 9.43
N GLN A 89 120.09 22.12 10.75
CA GLN A 89 119.52 23.18 11.61
C GLN A 89 120.24 24.49 11.27
N LYS A 90 119.66 25.29 10.36
CA LYS A 90 120.02 26.69 10.22
C LYS A 90 118.90 27.55 10.82
N ALA A 91 119.31 28.33 11.81
CA ALA A 91 118.51 29.37 12.43
C ALA A 91 117.78 30.18 11.36
N ILE A 92 116.47 30.33 11.54
CA ILE A 92 115.65 31.24 10.74
C ILE A 92 116.22 32.65 10.99
N SER A 93 116.89 33.19 9.98
CA SER A 93 117.32 34.59 9.95
C SER A 93 116.09 35.49 10.01
N PRO A 94 116.14 36.65 10.71
CA PRO A 94 115.04 37.60 10.70
C PRO A 94 114.80 38.06 9.25
N ILE A 95 113.57 37.93 8.77
CA ILE A 95 113.16 38.46 7.48
C ILE A 95 113.33 40.00 7.55
N PRO A 96 114.06 40.64 6.61
CA PRO A 96 114.14 42.10 6.56
C PRO A 96 112.76 42.68 6.27
N ASN A 97 112.27 43.51 7.19
CA ASN A 97 110.98 44.20 7.06
C ASN A 97 111.13 45.39 6.10
N GLU A 98 111.18 45.11 4.80
CA GLU A 98 111.12 46.15 3.77
C GLU A 98 109.67 46.33 3.31
N VAL A 99 108.85 46.77 4.27
CA VAL A 99 107.56 47.42 4.00
C VAL A 99 107.56 48.68 4.83
N ILE A 100 107.73 49.82 4.16
CA ILE A 100 107.52 51.13 4.76
C ILE A 100 106.02 51.20 5.11
N CYS A 101 105.68 50.85 6.35
CA CYS A 101 104.39 51.16 6.95
C CYS A 101 104.36 52.65 7.29
N PRO A 102 103.45 53.43 6.71
CA PRO A 102 103.21 54.79 7.16
C PRO A 102 102.21 54.73 8.33
N GLU A 103 102.56 54.13 9.48
CA GLU A 103 101.70 54.26 10.66
C GLU A 103 102.35 53.84 12.00
N SER A 104 101.96 54.53 13.08
CA SER A 104 102.59 54.59 14.41
C SER A 104 102.82 53.23 15.11
N PRO A 105 103.99 52.94 15.72
CA PRO A 105 104.29 51.64 16.36
C PRO A 105 103.32 51.18 17.48
N GLY A 106 102.46 52.07 18.00
CA GLY A 106 101.38 51.72 18.95
C GLY A 106 100.09 51.17 18.32
N ASN A 107 99.94 51.18 17.00
CA ASN A 107 98.74 50.72 16.29
C ASN A 107 98.86 49.29 15.75
N LEU A 108 100.08 48.81 15.45
CA LEU A 108 100.31 47.48 14.90
C LEU A 108 99.98 46.35 15.89
N GLY A 109 100.37 46.49 17.17
CA GLY A 109 100.06 45.50 18.22
C GLY A 109 98.55 45.36 18.48
N ARG A 110 97.81 46.47 18.44
CA ARG A 110 96.35 46.45 18.56
C ARG A 110 95.67 45.80 17.35
N ASN A 111 96.23 45.98 16.15
CA ASN A 111 95.71 45.34 14.94
C ASN A 111 95.86 43.82 15.00
N TYR A 112 96.99 43.30 15.51
CA TYR A 112 97.18 41.86 15.71
C TYR A 112 96.28 41.30 16.83
N GLU A 113 96.15 41.99 17.95
CA GLU A 113 95.27 41.58 19.04
C GLU A 113 93.79 41.54 18.58
N PHE A 114 93.35 42.54 17.82
CA PHE A 114 92.04 42.56 17.19
C PHE A 114 91.84 41.37 16.24
N LEU A 115 92.82 41.11 15.38
CA LEU A 115 92.77 40.02 14.40
C LEU A 115 92.71 38.64 15.07
N VAL A 116 93.53 38.41 16.09
CA VAL A 116 93.53 37.14 16.85
C VAL A 116 92.20 36.96 17.58
N ASN A 117 91.69 37.99 18.25
CA ASN A 117 90.39 37.93 18.91
C ASN A 117 89.24 37.65 17.92
N ARG A 118 89.29 38.25 16.71
CA ARG A 118 88.36 38.02 15.61
C ARG A 118 88.45 36.58 15.08
N MET A 119 89.67 36.06 14.90
CA MET A 119 89.94 34.69 14.45
C MET A 119 89.44 33.67 15.49
N CYS A 120 89.75 33.88 16.77
CA CYS A 120 89.28 33.03 17.86
C CYS A 120 87.74 33.04 17.99
N TYR A 121 87.11 34.20 17.78
CA TYR A 121 85.65 34.30 17.74
C TYR A 121 85.06 33.50 16.58
N LEU A 122 85.63 33.61 15.39
CA LEU A 122 85.23 32.83 14.21
C LEU A 122 85.44 31.33 14.42
N GLU A 123 86.57 30.94 15.01
CA GLU A 123 86.85 29.55 15.34
C GLU A 123 85.79 28.98 16.28
N ASN A 124 85.44 29.71 17.34
CA ASN A 124 84.37 29.32 18.27
C ASN A 124 83.02 29.18 17.57
N LEU A 125 82.69 30.09 16.65
CA LEU A 125 81.45 29.98 15.87
C LEU A 125 81.44 28.76 14.95
N ILE A 126 82.54 28.49 14.25
CA ILE A 126 82.70 27.34 13.36
C ILE A 126 82.60 26.03 14.15
N GLN A 127 83.26 25.93 15.30
CA GLN A 127 83.17 24.76 16.17
C GLN A 127 81.74 24.55 16.68
N SER A 128 81.04 25.62 17.07
CA SER A 128 79.62 25.54 17.47
C SER A 128 78.73 25.05 16.31
N LEU A 129 78.93 25.57 15.10
CA LEU A 129 78.20 25.11 13.90
C LEU A 129 78.43 23.63 13.62
N LYS A 130 79.69 23.19 13.68
CA LYS A 130 80.08 21.79 13.48
C LYS A 130 79.38 20.86 14.49
N MET A 131 79.36 21.23 15.77
CA MET A 131 78.67 20.45 16.80
C MET A 131 77.16 20.38 16.57
N ASN A 132 76.52 21.49 16.19
CA ASN A 132 75.08 21.51 15.90
C ASN A 132 74.72 20.66 14.67
N ILE A 133 75.52 20.72 13.60
CA ILE A 133 75.34 19.89 12.40
C ILE A 133 75.49 18.41 12.76
N PHE A 134 76.54 18.07 13.53
CA PHE A 134 76.78 16.70 13.99
C PHE A 134 75.63 16.18 14.86
N HIS A 135 75.10 16.99 15.78
CA HIS A 135 73.95 16.62 16.60
C HIS A 135 72.66 16.43 15.79
N LEU A 136 72.42 17.23 14.74
CA LEU A 136 71.26 17.04 13.86
C LEU A 136 71.38 15.78 12.99
N GLN A 137 72.57 15.52 12.45
CA GLN A 137 72.87 14.29 11.71
C GLN A 137 72.72 13.06 12.62
N THR A 138 73.30 13.12 13.81
CA THR A 138 73.19 12.07 14.82
C THR A 138 71.74 11.95 15.31
N GLY A 139 70.99 13.03 15.48
CA GLY A 139 69.56 12.97 15.85
C GLY A 139 68.70 12.25 14.81
N LYS A 140 69.03 12.43 13.53
CA LYS A 140 68.40 11.72 12.40
C LYS A 140 68.80 10.22 12.35
N GLU A 141 70.03 9.89 12.76
CA GLU A 141 70.62 8.54 12.67
C GLU A 141 70.62 7.74 13.98
N SER A 142 70.33 8.36 15.12
CA SER A 142 70.53 7.77 16.46
C SER A 142 69.41 6.85 16.93
N ASN A 143 68.30 6.74 16.20
CA ASN A 143 67.27 5.78 16.58
C ASN A 143 66.54 5.11 15.40
N PRO A 144 67.25 4.33 14.58
CA PRO A 144 66.64 3.51 13.53
C PRO A 144 65.62 2.52 14.09
N GLN A 145 65.77 2.06 15.35
CA GLN A 145 64.81 1.19 16.02
C GLN A 145 63.47 1.88 16.32
N LYS A 146 63.47 3.12 16.82
CA LYS A 146 62.24 3.89 17.07
C LYS A 146 61.53 4.25 15.77
N THR A 147 62.28 4.59 14.73
CA THR A 147 61.71 4.84 13.40
C THR A 147 61.10 3.57 12.80
N ALA A 148 61.77 2.42 12.93
CA ALA A 148 61.22 1.13 12.51
C ALA A 148 59.95 0.76 13.28
N PHE A 149 59.96 0.89 14.61
CA PHE A 149 58.80 0.61 15.45
C PHE A 149 57.58 1.50 15.13
N LEU A 150 57.79 2.80 14.89
CA LEU A 150 56.71 3.71 14.49
C LEU A 150 56.15 3.36 13.10
N ASN A 151 57.02 2.97 12.16
CA ASN A 151 56.58 2.48 10.85
C ASN A 151 55.80 1.18 10.95
N ASP A 152 56.22 0.23 11.77
CA ASP A 152 55.50 -1.02 11.98
C ASP A 152 54.12 -0.76 12.60
N GLN A 153 54.03 0.14 13.59
CA GLN A 153 52.73 0.56 14.14
C GLN A 153 51.84 1.24 13.10
N LEU A 154 52.40 2.10 12.24
CA LEU A 154 51.66 2.74 11.15
C LEU A 154 51.13 1.70 10.15
N ASN A 155 51.98 0.74 9.78
CA ASN A 155 51.61 -0.35 8.86
C ASN A 155 50.50 -1.23 9.46
N ILE A 156 50.57 -1.56 10.76
CA ILE A 156 49.50 -2.29 11.46
C ILE A 156 48.20 -1.49 11.40
N LYS A 157 48.23 -0.21 11.75
CA LYS A 157 47.05 0.66 11.74
C LYS A 157 46.46 0.81 10.33
N GLN A 158 47.30 0.96 9.32
CA GLN A 158 46.86 1.05 7.93
C GLN A 158 46.27 -0.27 7.43
N GLY A 159 46.84 -1.41 7.85
CA GLY A 159 46.31 -2.74 7.60
C GLY A 159 44.95 -2.97 8.24
N GLU A 160 44.77 -2.56 9.50
CA GLU A 160 43.47 -2.58 10.21
C GLU A 160 42.43 -1.71 9.49
N HIS A 161 42.79 -0.48 9.12
CA HIS A 161 41.92 0.41 8.35
C HIS A 161 41.51 -0.18 7.01
N SER A 162 42.45 -0.79 6.28
CA SER A 162 42.16 -1.46 5.00
C SER A 162 41.20 -2.64 5.16
N LYS A 163 41.37 -3.45 6.22
CA LYS A 163 40.46 -4.55 6.54
C LYS A 163 39.06 -4.04 6.89
N GLY A 164 38.96 -3.01 7.73
CA GLY A 164 37.70 -2.38 8.09
C GLY A 164 36.96 -1.80 6.89
N LEU A 165 37.69 -1.13 5.98
CA LEU A 165 37.11 -0.58 4.75
C LEU A 165 36.55 -1.67 3.83
N LYS A 166 37.26 -2.80 3.69
CA LYS A 166 36.80 -3.95 2.89
C LYS A 166 35.53 -4.59 3.48
N LEU A 167 35.47 -4.74 4.80
CA LEU A 167 34.28 -5.25 5.49
C LEU A 167 33.09 -4.30 5.30
N LEU A 168 33.29 -3.00 5.50
CA LEU A 168 32.24 -2.00 5.29
C LEU A 168 31.73 -2.00 3.85
N GLN A 169 32.63 -2.14 2.87
CA GLN A 169 32.24 -2.21 1.46
C GLN A 169 31.39 -3.46 1.16
N LEU A 170 31.74 -4.61 1.75
CA LEU A 170 30.94 -5.83 1.63
C LEU A 170 29.57 -5.68 2.28
N GLU A 171 29.50 -5.04 3.44
CA GLU A 171 28.24 -4.79 4.14
C GLU A 171 27.34 -3.83 3.37
N VAL A 172 27.89 -2.78 2.76
CA VAL A 172 27.14 -1.89 1.85
C VAL A 172 26.58 -2.67 0.65
N MET A 173 27.36 -3.59 0.06
CA MET A 173 26.86 -4.43 -1.03
C MET A 173 25.74 -5.37 -0.56
N ASN A 174 25.89 -5.98 0.62
CA ASN A 174 24.87 -6.85 1.21
C ASN A 174 23.57 -6.10 1.50
N LEU A 175 23.65 -4.92 2.14
CA LEU A 175 22.49 -4.08 2.45
C LEU A 175 21.77 -3.60 1.19
N ARG A 176 22.51 -3.23 0.14
CA ARG A 176 21.91 -2.88 -1.16
C ARG A 176 21.16 -4.06 -1.77
N GLN A 177 21.71 -5.27 -1.67
CA GLN A 177 21.05 -6.47 -2.16
C GLN A 177 19.78 -6.77 -1.36
N GLN A 178 19.82 -6.66 -0.02
CA GLN A 178 18.64 -6.83 0.83
C GLN A 178 17.56 -5.79 0.51
N LEU A 179 17.94 -4.52 0.34
CA LEU A 179 17.01 -3.45 -0.02
C LEU A 179 16.32 -3.74 -1.37
N LYS A 180 17.08 -4.26 -2.34
CA LYS A 180 16.52 -4.66 -3.63
C LYS A 180 15.48 -5.76 -3.48
N VAL A 181 15.78 -6.81 -2.70
CA VAL A 181 14.84 -7.90 -2.45
C VAL A 181 13.57 -7.36 -1.79
N VAL A 182 13.70 -6.59 -0.70
CA VAL A 182 12.57 -6.00 0.02
C VAL A 182 11.71 -5.13 -0.91
N LYS A 183 12.34 -4.33 -1.79
CA LYS A 183 11.61 -3.51 -2.76
C LYS A 183 10.83 -4.36 -3.77
N GLU A 184 11.44 -5.42 -4.28
CA GLU A 184 10.75 -6.37 -5.16
C GLU A 184 9.60 -7.09 -4.46
N GLU A 185 9.69 -7.38 -3.15
CA GLU A 185 8.58 -7.97 -2.39
C GLU A 185 7.45 -6.97 -2.13
N GLU A 186 7.80 -5.73 -1.80
CA GLU A 186 6.85 -4.62 -1.63
C GLU A 186 6.03 -4.42 -2.91
N ASP A 187 6.69 -4.36 -4.06
CA ASP A 187 6.02 -4.18 -5.35
C ASP A 187 5.08 -5.37 -5.65
N ARG A 188 5.50 -6.61 -5.38
CA ARG A 188 4.62 -7.80 -5.51
C ARG A 188 3.42 -7.76 -4.57
N ALA A 189 3.63 -7.35 -3.32
CA ALA A 189 2.55 -7.24 -2.33
C ALA A 189 1.57 -6.13 -2.72
N GLN A 190 2.06 -5.03 -3.30
CA GLN A 190 1.22 -3.95 -3.81
C GLN A 190 0.38 -4.40 -5.01
N ASP A 191 0.96 -5.15 -5.96
CA ASP A 191 0.22 -5.75 -7.08
C ASP A 191 -0.87 -6.70 -6.59
N GLU A 192 -0.56 -7.54 -5.60
CA GLU A 192 -1.54 -8.44 -4.99
C GLU A 192 -2.65 -7.70 -4.26
N MET A 193 -2.33 -6.64 -3.53
CA MET A 193 -3.30 -5.76 -2.88
C MET A 193 -4.26 -5.14 -3.90
N GLN A 194 -3.75 -4.64 -5.02
CA GLN A 194 -4.59 -4.09 -6.09
C GLN A 194 -5.51 -5.15 -6.71
N ARG A 195 -4.98 -6.35 -6.98
CA ARG A 195 -5.76 -7.49 -7.50
C ARG A 195 -6.88 -7.89 -6.53
N LEU A 196 -6.56 -7.99 -5.24
CA LEU A 196 -7.54 -8.33 -4.20
C LEU A 196 -8.59 -7.23 -4.05
N THR A 197 -8.19 -5.96 -4.13
CA THR A 197 -9.11 -4.81 -4.10
C THR A 197 -10.10 -4.87 -5.26
N ALA A 198 -9.62 -5.08 -6.49
CA ALA A 198 -10.50 -5.23 -7.66
C ALA A 198 -11.45 -6.44 -7.52
N THR A 199 -10.96 -7.56 -6.97
CA THR A 199 -11.79 -8.75 -6.73
C THR A 199 -12.88 -8.46 -5.68
N LEU A 200 -12.53 -7.74 -4.62
CA LEU A 200 -13.46 -7.35 -3.56
C LEU A 200 -14.53 -6.39 -4.08
N GLU A 201 -14.17 -5.44 -4.93
CA GLU A 201 -15.12 -4.54 -5.58
C GLU A 201 -16.12 -5.31 -6.45
N ILE A 202 -15.65 -6.23 -7.30
CA ILE A 202 -16.50 -7.09 -8.13
C ILE A 202 -17.42 -7.95 -7.26
N ALA A 203 -16.90 -8.58 -6.20
CA ALA A 203 -17.68 -9.41 -5.30
C ALA A 203 -18.75 -8.60 -4.55
N THR A 204 -18.40 -7.38 -4.13
CA THR A 204 -19.32 -6.46 -3.45
C THR A 204 -20.44 -6.02 -4.38
N GLU A 205 -20.11 -5.66 -5.62
CA GLU A 205 -21.10 -5.25 -6.61
C GLU A 205 -22.01 -6.42 -7.03
N THR A 206 -21.43 -7.61 -7.22
CA THR A 206 -22.19 -8.84 -7.48
C THR A 206 -23.17 -9.15 -6.35
N LYS A 207 -22.75 -8.99 -5.09
CA LYS A 207 -23.61 -9.19 -3.92
C LYS A 207 -24.78 -8.20 -3.90
N LYS A 208 -24.54 -6.92 -4.22
CA LYS A 208 -25.61 -5.92 -4.33
C LYS A 208 -26.61 -6.28 -5.42
N ASN A 209 -26.13 -6.65 -6.60
CA ASN A 209 -26.98 -7.05 -7.73
C ASN A 209 -27.83 -8.29 -7.38
N ALA A 210 -27.23 -9.29 -6.72
CA ALA A 210 -27.97 -10.47 -6.26
C ALA A 210 -29.08 -10.10 -5.25
N ALA A 211 -28.84 -9.17 -4.32
CA ALA A 211 -29.85 -8.72 -3.38
C ALA A 211 -31.01 -7.98 -4.06
N VAL A 212 -30.75 -7.18 -5.10
CA VAL A 212 -31.79 -6.52 -5.90
C VAL A 212 -32.67 -7.56 -6.60
N ILE A 213 -32.05 -8.53 -7.28
CA ILE A 213 -32.77 -9.62 -7.96
C ILE A 213 -33.63 -10.43 -6.98
N GLU A 214 -33.11 -10.70 -5.77
CA GLU A 214 -33.85 -11.40 -4.72
C GLU A 214 -35.13 -10.65 -4.31
N GLU A 215 -35.05 -9.32 -4.14
CA GLU A 215 -36.21 -8.50 -3.77
C GLU A 215 -37.24 -8.36 -4.91
N GLU A 216 -36.79 -8.27 -6.17
CA GLU A 216 -37.67 -8.31 -7.34
C GLU A 216 -38.42 -9.65 -7.44
N LEU A 217 -37.73 -10.77 -7.19
CA LEU A 217 -38.32 -12.09 -7.17
C LEU A 217 -39.35 -12.23 -6.04
N LYS A 218 -39.02 -11.76 -4.83
CA LYS A 218 -39.96 -11.73 -3.69
C LYS A 218 -41.21 -10.92 -4.02
N THR A 219 -41.05 -9.76 -4.67
CA THR A 219 -42.17 -8.91 -5.08
C THR A 219 -43.05 -9.61 -6.12
N THR A 220 -42.44 -10.25 -7.11
CA THR A 220 -43.16 -11.02 -8.14
C THR A 220 -43.92 -12.20 -7.53
N LYS A 221 -43.28 -12.95 -6.62
CA LYS A 221 -43.93 -14.04 -5.86
C LYS A 221 -45.15 -13.55 -5.08
N ARG A 222 -45.05 -12.39 -4.39
CA ARG A 222 -46.19 -11.79 -3.67
C ARG A 222 -47.33 -11.44 -4.62
N LYS A 223 -47.05 -10.80 -5.77
CA LYS A 223 -48.06 -10.47 -6.79
C LYS A 223 -48.76 -11.72 -7.34
N MET A 224 -47.99 -12.76 -7.67
CA MET A 224 -48.55 -14.02 -8.16
C MET A 224 -49.42 -14.71 -7.10
N ASN A 225 -48.98 -14.74 -5.84
CA ASN A 225 -49.78 -15.30 -4.75
C ASN A 225 -51.12 -14.58 -4.56
N LEU A 226 -51.13 -13.24 -4.63
CA LEU A 226 -52.38 -12.47 -4.58
C LEU A 226 -53.29 -12.84 -5.76
N LYS A 227 -52.75 -12.99 -6.97
CA LYS A 227 -53.54 -13.40 -8.14
C LYS A 227 -54.11 -14.81 -7.98
N ILE A 228 -53.35 -15.75 -7.42
CA ILE A 228 -53.82 -17.11 -7.13
C ILE A 228 -54.96 -17.09 -6.10
N GLN A 229 -54.85 -16.29 -5.04
CA GLN A 229 -55.91 -16.15 -4.04
C GLN A 229 -57.19 -15.59 -4.65
N GLU A 230 -57.08 -14.55 -5.48
CA GLU A 230 -58.23 -13.98 -6.17
C GLU A 230 -58.89 -14.98 -7.13
N LEU A 231 -58.11 -15.73 -7.91
CA LEU A 231 -58.65 -16.77 -8.79
C LEU A 231 -59.34 -17.90 -8.01
N ARG A 232 -58.81 -18.30 -6.85
CA ARG A 232 -59.47 -19.27 -5.97
C ARG A 232 -60.81 -18.76 -5.45
N ARG A 233 -60.89 -17.48 -5.07
CA ARG A 233 -62.14 -16.84 -4.64
C ARG A 233 -63.17 -16.81 -5.77
N GLN A 234 -62.76 -16.42 -6.98
CA GLN A 234 -63.62 -16.41 -8.16
C GLN A 234 -64.13 -17.82 -8.50
N LEU A 235 -63.26 -18.83 -8.45
CA LEU A 235 -63.65 -20.22 -8.69
C LEU A 235 -64.66 -20.72 -7.65
N ALA A 236 -64.48 -20.38 -6.37
CA ALA A 236 -65.43 -20.74 -5.33
C ALA A 236 -66.80 -20.07 -5.55
N GLN A 237 -66.81 -18.80 -5.95
CA GLN A 237 -68.04 -18.07 -6.27
C GLN A 237 -68.76 -18.67 -7.48
N GLU A 238 -68.03 -18.97 -8.56
CA GLU A 238 -68.56 -19.61 -9.76
C GLU A 238 -69.18 -20.98 -9.45
N LYS A 239 -68.54 -21.76 -8.57
CA LYS A 239 -69.08 -23.05 -8.12
C LYS A 239 -70.43 -22.89 -7.44
N LEU A 240 -70.57 -21.93 -6.52
CA LEU A 240 -71.84 -21.66 -5.83
C LEU A 240 -72.94 -21.22 -6.80
N VAL A 241 -72.62 -20.35 -7.76
CA VAL A 241 -73.58 -19.90 -8.78
C VAL A 241 -74.01 -21.07 -9.65
N ARG A 242 -73.08 -21.93 -10.06
CA ARG A 242 -73.38 -23.13 -10.86
C ARG A 242 -74.28 -24.10 -10.12
N GLU A 243 -74.00 -24.40 -8.85
CA GLU A 243 -74.84 -25.28 -8.02
C GLU A 243 -76.27 -24.73 -7.87
N SER A 244 -76.43 -23.41 -7.68
CA SER A 244 -77.73 -22.75 -7.65
C SER A 244 -78.47 -22.88 -8.98
N LEU A 245 -77.76 -22.66 -10.10
CA LEU A 245 -78.33 -22.79 -11.44
C LEU A 245 -78.75 -24.23 -11.76
N GLU A 246 -77.94 -25.22 -11.42
CA GLU A 246 -78.24 -26.64 -11.59
C GLU A 246 -79.46 -27.08 -10.76
N THR A 247 -79.57 -26.59 -9.53
CA THR A 247 -80.75 -26.81 -8.67
C THR A 247 -82.00 -26.21 -9.29
N SER A 248 -81.93 -24.96 -9.75
CA SER A 248 -83.04 -24.29 -10.44
C SER A 248 -83.46 -25.02 -11.72
N ALA A 249 -82.48 -25.40 -12.56
CA ALA A 249 -82.71 -26.12 -13.80
C ALA A 249 -83.39 -27.49 -13.57
N SER A 250 -82.96 -28.22 -12.54
CA SER A 250 -83.58 -29.50 -12.14
C SER A 250 -85.03 -29.31 -11.70
N SER A 251 -85.31 -28.27 -10.90
CA SER A 251 -86.67 -27.92 -10.47
C SER A 251 -87.57 -27.55 -11.65
N MET A 252 -87.07 -26.77 -12.61
CA MET A 252 -87.83 -26.41 -13.81
C MET A 252 -88.12 -27.63 -14.67
N LEU A 253 -87.14 -28.53 -14.85
CA LEU A 253 -87.32 -29.75 -15.63
C LEU A 253 -88.41 -30.64 -15.01
N LEU A 254 -88.40 -30.80 -13.68
CA LEU A 254 -89.45 -31.52 -12.96
C LEU A 254 -90.82 -30.88 -13.18
N LYS A 255 -90.92 -29.54 -13.13
CA LYS A 255 -92.18 -28.82 -13.39
C LYS A 255 -92.68 -29.03 -14.82
N VAL A 256 -91.80 -29.03 -15.81
CA VAL A 256 -92.14 -29.31 -17.21
C VAL A 256 -92.64 -30.75 -17.36
N GLN A 257 -92.04 -31.72 -16.67
CA GLN A 257 -92.48 -33.12 -16.69
C GLN A 257 -93.85 -33.30 -16.03
N GLU A 258 -94.11 -32.66 -14.89
CA GLU A 258 -95.43 -32.63 -14.26
C GLU A 258 -96.49 -32.06 -15.20
N MET A 259 -96.20 -30.89 -15.79
CA MET A 259 -97.10 -30.24 -16.73
C MET A 259 -97.35 -31.12 -17.97
N GLY A 260 -96.31 -31.78 -18.49
CA GLY A 260 -96.44 -32.75 -19.58
C GLY A 260 -97.38 -33.91 -19.22
N SER A 261 -97.31 -34.40 -17.98
CA SER A 261 -98.20 -35.46 -17.48
C SER A 261 -99.65 -34.98 -17.36
N VAL A 262 -99.87 -33.74 -16.90
CA VAL A 262 -101.21 -33.12 -16.85
C VAL A 262 -101.79 -32.96 -18.25
N VAL A 263 -101.00 -32.42 -19.19
CA VAL A 263 -101.43 -32.24 -20.59
C VAL A 263 -101.79 -33.58 -21.23
N GLU A 264 -101.03 -34.64 -20.97
CA GLU A 264 -101.33 -35.97 -21.50
C GLU A 264 -102.61 -36.57 -20.89
N ALA A 265 -102.84 -36.37 -19.59
CA ALA A 265 -104.09 -36.76 -18.95
C ALA A 265 -105.30 -35.98 -19.52
N GLU A 266 -105.15 -34.67 -19.77
CA GLU A 266 -106.19 -33.86 -20.43
C GLU A 266 -106.48 -34.34 -21.85
N ARG A 267 -105.44 -34.69 -22.63
CA ARG A 267 -105.61 -35.28 -23.97
C ARG A 267 -106.42 -36.56 -23.94
N GLN A 268 -106.14 -37.46 -23.00
CA GLN A 268 -106.91 -38.71 -22.82
C GLN A 268 -108.37 -38.43 -22.46
N GLN A 269 -108.63 -37.44 -21.59
CA GLN A 269 -110.01 -37.03 -21.25
C GLN A 269 -110.75 -36.47 -22.45
N VAL A 270 -110.10 -35.61 -23.26
CA VAL A 270 -110.69 -35.07 -24.49
C VAL A 270 -111.04 -36.19 -25.47
N HIS A 271 -110.14 -37.15 -25.67
CA HIS A 271 -110.39 -38.31 -26.53
C HIS A 271 -111.61 -39.12 -26.04
N ALA A 272 -111.66 -39.46 -24.75
CA ALA A 272 -112.78 -40.20 -24.16
C ALA A 272 -114.11 -39.41 -24.26
N LEU A 273 -114.07 -38.08 -24.13
CA LEU A 273 -115.24 -37.24 -24.33
C LEU A 273 -115.69 -37.24 -25.79
N GLN A 274 -114.76 -37.16 -26.73
CA GLN A 274 -115.04 -37.20 -28.17
C GLN A 274 -115.68 -38.54 -28.59
N GLU A 275 -115.21 -39.66 -28.05
CA GLU A 275 -115.84 -40.98 -28.25
C GLU A 275 -117.27 -41.00 -27.72
N LYS A 276 -117.51 -40.51 -26.49
CA LYS A 276 -118.85 -40.41 -25.90
C LYS A 276 -119.78 -39.53 -26.72
N CYS A 277 -119.32 -38.37 -27.19
CA CYS A 277 -120.11 -37.50 -28.06
C CYS A 277 -120.48 -38.19 -29.38
N THR A 278 -119.55 -38.95 -29.97
CA THR A 278 -119.78 -39.71 -31.20
C THR A 278 -120.83 -40.82 -30.98
N ALA A 279 -120.73 -41.55 -29.87
CA ALA A 279 -121.71 -42.58 -29.48
C ALA A 279 -123.09 -41.99 -29.15
N LEU A 280 -123.14 -40.84 -28.49
CA LEU A 280 -124.40 -40.13 -28.23
C LEU A 280 -125.04 -39.67 -29.53
N HIS A 281 -124.25 -39.14 -30.46
CA HIS A 281 -124.73 -38.72 -31.78
C HIS A 281 -125.27 -39.91 -32.60
N SER A 282 -124.58 -41.06 -32.60
CA SER A 282 -125.09 -42.26 -33.28
C SER A 282 -126.38 -42.79 -32.65
N SER A 283 -126.45 -42.83 -31.31
CA SER A 283 -127.67 -43.22 -30.57
C SER A 283 -128.86 -42.27 -30.82
N MET A 284 -128.60 -40.97 -30.87
CA MET A 284 -129.60 -39.95 -31.21
C MET A 284 -130.13 -40.19 -32.62
N LYS A 285 -129.24 -40.46 -33.58
CA LYS A 285 -129.62 -40.77 -34.96
C LYS A 285 -130.47 -42.04 -35.04
N THR A 286 -130.08 -43.12 -34.35
CA THR A 286 -130.87 -44.35 -34.28
C THR A 286 -132.25 -44.12 -33.66
N THR A 287 -132.33 -43.36 -32.56
CA THR A 287 -133.60 -43.02 -31.91
C THR A 287 -134.50 -42.20 -32.85
N GLN A 288 -133.91 -41.26 -33.59
CA GLN A 288 -134.63 -40.47 -34.58
C GLN A 288 -135.15 -41.34 -35.74
N ASP A 289 -134.36 -42.30 -36.21
CA ASP A 289 -134.77 -43.23 -37.26
C ASP A 289 -135.90 -44.16 -36.78
N LEU A 290 -135.83 -44.65 -35.53
CA LEU A 290 -136.91 -45.43 -34.89
C LEU A 290 -138.18 -44.60 -34.71
N LEU A 291 -138.07 -43.34 -34.29
CA LEU A 291 -139.20 -42.42 -34.16
C LEU A 291 -139.90 -42.22 -35.51
N ALA A 292 -139.13 -41.99 -36.58
CA ALA A 292 -139.68 -41.86 -37.92
C ALA A 292 -140.39 -43.14 -38.39
N GLN A 293 -139.87 -44.32 -38.01
CA GLN A 293 -140.52 -45.61 -38.28
C GLN A 293 -141.85 -45.76 -37.54
N GLU A 294 -141.89 -45.45 -36.24
CA GLU A 294 -143.12 -45.53 -35.44
C GLU A 294 -144.16 -44.50 -35.89
N GLN A 295 -143.75 -43.29 -36.30
CA GLN A 295 -144.65 -42.31 -36.91
C GLN A 295 -145.31 -42.87 -38.17
N ARG A 296 -144.56 -43.51 -39.07
CA ARG A 296 -145.13 -44.18 -40.27
C ARG A 296 -146.10 -45.29 -39.90
N LYS A 297 -145.74 -46.16 -38.94
CA LYS A 297 -146.65 -47.22 -38.46
C LYS A 297 -147.94 -46.63 -37.86
N ASN A 298 -147.83 -45.53 -37.12
CA ASN A 298 -148.99 -44.85 -36.55
C ASN A 298 -149.88 -44.22 -37.63
N GLU A 299 -149.28 -43.65 -38.69
CA GLU A 299 -149.99 -43.20 -39.88
C GLU A 299 -150.71 -44.37 -40.58
N ASP A 300 -150.02 -45.49 -40.80
CA ASP A 300 -150.59 -46.72 -41.37
C ASP A 300 -151.74 -47.27 -40.51
N LEU A 301 -151.57 -47.31 -39.19
CA LEU A 301 -152.63 -47.68 -38.25
C LEU A 301 -153.79 -46.68 -38.29
N GLY A 302 -153.52 -45.39 -38.38
CA GLY A 302 -154.53 -44.34 -38.56
C GLY A 302 -155.33 -44.53 -39.85
N MET A 303 -154.67 -44.90 -40.95
CA MET A 303 -155.32 -45.25 -42.22
C MET A 303 -156.19 -46.50 -42.07
N THR A 304 -155.68 -47.57 -41.45
CA THR A 304 -156.46 -48.81 -41.24
C THR A 304 -157.64 -48.62 -40.28
N ILE A 305 -157.50 -47.84 -39.21
CA ILE A 305 -158.62 -47.46 -38.32
C ILE A 305 -159.67 -46.67 -39.11
N SER A 306 -159.26 -45.72 -39.94
CA SER A 306 -160.17 -44.95 -40.78
C SER A 306 -160.91 -45.84 -41.77
N GLN A 307 -160.21 -46.81 -42.37
CA GLN A 307 -160.79 -47.82 -43.25
C GLN A 307 -161.80 -48.71 -42.51
N LEU A 308 -161.42 -49.30 -41.38
CA LEU A 308 -162.30 -50.12 -40.54
C LEU A 308 -163.54 -49.34 -40.07
N LYS A 309 -163.38 -48.05 -39.74
CA LYS A 309 -164.49 -47.16 -39.37
C LYS A 309 -165.45 -46.94 -40.55
N SER A 310 -164.92 -46.76 -41.77
CA SER A 310 -165.72 -46.69 -42.99
C SER A 310 -166.45 -48.03 -43.24
N ASP A 311 -165.76 -49.15 -43.15
CA ASP A 311 -166.34 -50.49 -43.35
C ASP A 311 -167.44 -50.79 -42.32
N LEU A 312 -167.24 -50.45 -41.05
CA LEU A 312 -168.26 -50.55 -40.00
C LEU A 312 -169.47 -49.65 -40.32
N SER A 313 -169.23 -48.43 -40.81
CA SER A 313 -170.30 -47.50 -41.20
C SER A 313 -171.13 -48.03 -42.38
N MET A 314 -170.46 -48.64 -43.37
CA MET A 314 -171.09 -49.33 -44.48
C MET A 314 -171.88 -50.55 -44.01
N GLN A 315 -171.35 -51.33 -43.05
CA GLN A 315 -172.06 -52.45 -42.44
C GLN A 315 -173.29 -51.98 -41.65
N THR A 316 -173.23 -50.86 -40.93
CA THR A 316 -174.41 -50.26 -40.27
C THR A 316 -175.44 -49.76 -41.28
N LEU A 317 -175.01 -49.18 -42.41
CA LEU A 317 -175.90 -48.78 -43.51
C LEU A 317 -176.55 -49.98 -44.22
N LEU A 318 -175.80 -51.08 -44.41
CA LEU A 318 -176.31 -52.34 -44.96
C LEU A 318 -177.29 -53.01 -43.99
N ARG A 319 -177.01 -53.02 -42.68
CA ARG A 319 -178.00 -53.46 -41.66
C ARG A 319 -179.25 -52.59 -41.66
N ALA A 320 -179.11 -51.27 -41.81
CA ALA A 320 -180.24 -50.35 -41.90
C ALA A 320 -181.05 -50.47 -43.21
N ARG A 321 -180.49 -51.07 -44.27
CA ARG A 321 -181.20 -51.40 -45.52
C ARG A 321 -181.84 -52.79 -45.54
N MET A 322 -181.55 -53.63 -44.54
CA MET A 322 -182.11 -54.98 -44.39
C MET A 322 -183.21 -55.07 -43.32
N VAL A 323 -183.61 -53.94 -42.73
CA VAL A 323 -184.78 -53.75 -41.85
C VAL A 323 -185.77 -52.86 -42.59
#